data_AF-A0A1B6FYH0-F1
#
_entry.id   AF-A0A1B6FYH0-F1
#
_cell.length_a   1.000
_cell.length_b   1.000
_cell.length_c   1.000
_cell.angle_alpha   90.00
_cell.angle_beta   90.00
_cell.angle_gamma   90.00
#
_symmetry.space_group_name_H-M   'P 1'
#
loop_
_entity.id
_entity.type
_entity.pdbx_description
1 polymer ?
#
loop_
_entity_poly.entity_id
_entity_poly.type
_entity_poly.pdbx_seq_one_letter_code
_entity_poly.pdbx_strand_id
1 'polypeptide(L)'
;VFYVFRGADGNPVHLISETWDFPLMDLPIGTKIHQTINWPRRYRHMSYHTGQHLLSALADNIFGWDTLSWQLSQTGCYVELKTPNISNKQLETLEFKANENIVENL
;
A
#
# COMPACT_ATOMS: atom_id res chain seq x y z
N VAL A 1 1.76 15.57 11.05
CA VAL A 1 1.84 14.26 10.35
C VAL A 1 1.80 13.17 11.39
N PHE A 2 0.76 12.33 11.44
CA PHE A 2 0.71 11.25 12.41
C PHE A 2 1.50 10.05 11.89
N TYR A 3 2.64 9.78 12.51
CA TYR A 3 3.35 8.53 12.28
C TYR A 3 2.76 7.48 13.22
N VAL A 4 2.40 6.33 12.67
CA VAL A 4 1.90 5.19 13.45
C VAL A 4 2.89 4.06 13.27
N PHE A 5 3.37 3.53 14.39
CA PHE A 5 4.33 2.44 14.45
C PHE A 5 3.72 1.26 15.23
N ARG A 6 4.36 0.10 15.15
CA ARG A 6 4.09 -1.00 16.10
C ARG A 6 5.06 -0.88 17.26
N GLY A 7 4.53 -0.83 18.48
CA GLY A 7 5.30 -0.94 19.71
C GLY A 7 5.93 -2.33 19.86
N ALA A 8 6.86 -2.45 20.80
CA ALA A 8 7.52 -3.73 21.12
C ALA A 8 6.54 -4.80 21.61
N ASP A 9 5.41 -4.37 22.16
CA ASP A 9 4.27 -5.20 22.59
C ASP A 9 3.28 -5.52 21.46
N GLY A 10 3.53 -5.03 20.24
CA GLY A 10 2.67 -5.21 19.07
C GLY A 10 1.54 -4.19 18.94
N ASN A 11 1.33 -3.32 19.93
CA ASN A 11 0.26 -2.32 19.92
C ASN A 11 0.58 -1.15 18.97
N PRO A 12 -0.44 -0.52 18.36
CA PRO A 12 -0.23 0.68 17.54
C PRO A 12 0.18 1.86 18.42
N VAL A 13 1.27 2.52 18.06
CA VAL A 13 1.79 3.72 18.73
C VAL A 13 1.67 4.90 17.79
N HIS A 14 0.96 5.95 18.22
CA HIS A 14 0.79 7.19 17.47
C HIS A 14 1.80 8.23 17.96
N LEU A 15 2.72 8.65 17.09
CA LEU A 15 3.62 9.75 17.37
C LEU A 15 2.89 11.07 17.16
N ILE A 16 2.81 11.86 18.22
CA ILE A 16 2.27 13.21 18.22
C ILE A 16 3.47 14.15 18.31
N SER A 17 3.70 14.93 17.25
CA SER A 17 4.75 15.95 17.21
C SER A 17 4.16 17.31 17.56
N GLU A 18 4.90 18.13 18.31
CA GLU A 18 4.56 19.55 18.46
C GLU A 18 4.39 20.20 17.09
N THR A 19 3.36 21.04 17.00
CA THR A 19 3.18 21.97 15.88
C THR A 19 2.80 23.32 16.45
N TRP A 20 2.99 24.41 15.70
CA TRP A 20 2.62 25.75 16.18
C TRP A 20 1.13 25.87 16.52
N ASP A 21 0.29 25.08 15.86
CA ASP A 21 -1.17 25.00 16.11
C ASP A 21 -1.54 24.03 17.25
N PHE A 22 -0.59 23.19 17.68
CA PHE A 22 -0.74 22.21 18.76
C PHE A 22 0.57 22.15 19.58
N PRO A 23 0.82 23.14 20.46
CA PRO A 23 1.89 23.03 21.45
C PRO A 23 1.65 21.75 22.26
N LEU A 24 2.72 21.00 22.64
CA LEU A 24 2.63 19.67 23.28
C LEU A 24 1.48 19.66 24.29
N MET A 25 0.35 19.17 23.83
CA MET A 25 -0.87 19.21 24.60
C MET A 25 -0.68 18.10 25.60
N ASP A 26 -0.75 18.42 26.88
CA ASP A 26 -0.85 17.40 27.90
C ASP A 26 -2.17 16.67 27.61
N LEU A 27 -2.08 15.46 27.06
CA LEU A 27 -3.22 14.62 26.66
C LEU A 27 -3.40 13.56 27.75
N PRO A 28 -4.04 13.90 28.90
CA PRO A 28 -4.19 12.97 29.99
C PRO A 28 -4.97 11.73 29.55
N ILE A 29 -4.68 10.61 30.20
CA ILE A 29 -5.38 9.35 29.96
C ILE A 29 -6.89 9.57 30.12
N GLY A 30 -7.67 9.07 29.16
CA GLY A 30 -9.12 9.24 29.13
C GLY A 30 -9.61 10.49 28.38
N THR A 31 -8.69 11.32 27.86
CA THR A 31 -9.06 12.43 26.97
C THR A 31 -9.81 11.91 25.76
N LYS A 32 -11.01 12.43 25.53
CA LYS A 32 -11.77 12.16 24.30
C LYS A 32 -11.16 12.94 23.17
N ILE A 33 -10.67 12.25 22.15
CA ILE A 33 -10.10 12.84 20.95
C ILE A 33 -10.96 12.52 19.72
N HIS A 34 -10.89 13.38 18.72
CA HIS A 34 -11.38 13.08 17.38
C HIS A 34 -10.19 12.86 16.46
N GLN A 35 -10.10 11.68 15.86
CA GLN A 35 -9.01 11.33 14.96
C GLN A 35 -9.52 11.26 13.53
N THR A 36 -8.75 11.82 12.60
CA THR A 36 -8.97 11.68 11.17
C THR A 36 -7.76 11.02 10.51
N ILE A 37 -8.01 10.34 9.39
CA ILE A 37 -6.96 9.70 8.58
C ILE A 37 -6.72 10.59 7.35
N ASN A 38 -5.46 10.67 6.92
CA ASN A 38 -5.15 11.18 5.58
C ASN A 38 -5.71 10.20 4.53
N TRP A 39 -6.92 10.48 4.05
CA TRP A 39 -7.64 9.62 3.14
C TRP A 39 -6.92 9.40 1.79
N PRO A 40 -6.38 10.44 1.11
CA PRO A 40 -5.60 10.24 -0.12
C PRO A 40 -4.46 9.22 0.05
N ARG A 41 -3.71 9.29 1.17
CA ARG A 41 -2.67 8.30 1.47
C ARG A 41 -3.26 6.90 1.70
N ARG A 42 -4.31 6.79 2.50
CA ARG A 42 -4.96 5.51 2.83
C ARG A 42 -5.51 4.81 1.59
N TYR A 43 -6.22 5.56 0.75
CA TYR A 43 -6.81 5.05 -0.49
C TYR A 43 -5.73 4.60 -1.46
N ARG A 44 -4.71 5.44 -1.70
CA ARG A 44 -3.58 5.07 -2.56
C ARG A 44 -2.89 3.77 -2.10
N HIS A 45 -2.70 3.59 -0.79
CA HIS A 45 -2.15 2.33 -0.26
C HIS A 45 -3.07 1.13 -0.53
N MET A 46 -4.40 1.28 -0.45
CA MET A 46 -5.34 0.22 -0.83
C MET A 46 -5.19 -0.12 -2.29
N SER A 47 -5.25 0.90 -3.16
CA SER A 47 -5.19 0.71 -4.61
C SER A 47 -3.87 0.04 -5.04
N TYR A 48 -2.74 0.43 -4.47
CA TYR A 48 -1.46 -0.21 -4.76
C TYR A 48 -1.39 -1.65 -4.26
N HIS A 49 -1.90 -1.93 -3.06
CA HIS A 49 -1.89 -3.29 -2.52
C HIS A 49 -2.80 -4.23 -3.34
N THR A 50 -4.01 -3.77 -3.66
CA THR A 50 -4.92 -4.51 -4.55
C THR A 50 -4.32 -4.69 -5.94
N GLY A 51 -3.73 -3.64 -6.53
CA GLY A 51 -3.07 -3.72 -7.83
C GLY A 51 -1.89 -4.70 -7.83
N GLN A 52 -1.12 -4.75 -6.75
CA GLN A 52 -0.05 -5.74 -6.58
C GLN A 52 -0.61 -7.16 -6.59
N HIS A 53 -1.65 -7.45 -5.81
CA HIS A 53 -2.27 -8.78 -5.82
C HIS A 53 -2.78 -9.17 -7.21
N LEU A 54 -3.45 -8.25 -7.91
CA LEU A 54 -3.95 -8.48 -9.25
C LEU A 54 -2.82 -8.79 -10.24
N LEU A 55 -1.76 -7.99 -10.24
CA LEU A 55 -0.61 -8.22 -11.12
C LEU A 55 0.09 -9.55 -10.83
N SER A 56 0.29 -9.89 -9.56
CA SER A 56 0.86 -11.18 -9.15
C SER A 56 0.01 -12.35 -9.62
N ALA A 57 -1.33 -12.28 -9.44
CA ALA A 57 -2.23 -13.34 -9.88
C ALA A 57 -2.26 -13.50 -11.40
N LEU A 58 -2.25 -12.38 -12.16
CA LEU A 58 -2.22 -12.44 -13.63
C LEU A 58 -0.88 -12.96 -14.16
N ALA A 59 0.24 -12.57 -13.55
CA ALA A 59 1.56 -13.07 -13.92
C ALA A 59 1.67 -14.60 -13.74
N ASP A 60 1.16 -15.11 -12.63
CA ASP A 60 1.08 -16.55 -12.37
C ASP A 60 0.12 -17.24 -13.37
N ASN A 61 -1.12 -16.77 -13.48
CA ASN A 61 -2.13 -17.42 -14.32
C ASN A 61 -1.81 -17.42 -15.82
N ILE A 62 -1.19 -16.36 -16.34
CA ILE A 62 -0.92 -16.20 -17.77
C ILE A 62 0.42 -16.80 -18.16
N PHE A 63 1.44 -16.67 -17.30
CA PHE A 63 2.83 -17.00 -17.65
C PHE A 63 3.50 -18.00 -16.70
N GLY A 64 2.85 -18.37 -15.59
CA GLY A 64 3.40 -19.26 -14.55
C GLY A 64 4.53 -18.61 -13.75
N TRP A 65 4.52 -17.29 -13.60
CA TRP A 65 5.57 -16.55 -12.88
C TRP A 65 5.22 -16.35 -11.41
N ASP A 66 5.95 -17.05 -10.54
CA ASP A 66 5.89 -16.84 -9.09
C ASP A 66 6.23 -15.38 -8.73
N THR A 67 5.53 -14.82 -7.73
CA THR A 67 5.96 -13.57 -7.09
C THR A 67 7.07 -13.85 -6.09
N LEU A 68 8.23 -13.21 -6.25
CA LEU A 68 9.37 -13.35 -5.35
C LEU A 68 9.30 -12.33 -4.20
N SER A 69 9.03 -11.07 -4.54
CA SER A 69 8.98 -9.97 -3.60
C SER A 69 8.06 -8.87 -4.10
N TRP A 70 7.69 -7.97 -3.21
CA TRP A 70 7.00 -6.72 -3.55
C TRP A 70 7.29 -5.70 -2.46
N GLN A 71 7.13 -4.42 -2.82
CA GLN A 71 7.23 -3.35 -1.85
C GLN A 71 6.24 -2.25 -2.19
N LEU A 72 5.65 -1.65 -1.15
CA LEU A 72 4.83 -0.47 -1.24
C LEU A 72 5.53 0.64 -0.44
N SER A 73 5.99 1.68 -1.14
CA SER A 73 6.65 2.83 -0.58
C SER A 73 5.77 4.08 -0.68
N GLN A 74 6.27 5.22 -0.21
CA GLN A 74 5.56 6.49 -0.38
C GLN A 74 5.53 6.99 -1.83
N THR A 75 6.48 6.54 -2.66
CA THR A 75 6.70 7.01 -4.03
C THR A 75 6.19 6.03 -5.08
N GLY A 76 5.91 4.78 -4.72
CA GLY A 76 5.37 3.80 -5.66
C GLY A 76 5.23 2.40 -5.07
N CYS A 77 4.91 1.44 -5.94
CA CYS A 77 4.84 0.03 -5.62
C CYS A 77 5.52 -0.76 -6.75
N TYR A 78 6.24 -1.83 -6.41
CA TYR A 78 6.78 -2.77 -7.39
C TYR A 78 6.49 -4.21 -6.98
N VAL A 79 6.49 -5.09 -7.97
CA VAL A 79 6.40 -6.54 -7.84
C VAL A 79 7.58 -7.17 -8.56
N GLU A 80 8.21 -8.15 -7.94
CA GLU A 80 9.28 -8.94 -8.53
C GLU A 80 8.75 -10.32 -8.89
N LEU A 81 8.96 -10.72 -10.14
CA LEU A 81 8.43 -11.95 -10.72
C LEU A 81 9.57 -12.88 -11.12
N LYS A 82 9.36 -14.19 -10.93
CA LYS A 82 10.37 -15.23 -11.20
C LYS A 82 10.46 -15.54 -12.69
N THR A 83 11.11 -14.66 -13.44
CA THR A 83 11.36 -14.81 -14.88
C THR A 83 12.70 -14.16 -15.27
N PRO A 84 13.49 -14.75 -16.18
CA PRO A 84 14.78 -14.17 -16.60
C PRO A 84 14.62 -12.85 -17.36
N ASN A 85 13.50 -12.64 -18.04
CA ASN A 85 13.16 -11.38 -18.71
C ASN A 85 11.63 -11.23 -18.87
N ILE A 86 11.20 -10.01 -19.16
CA ILE A 86 9.83 -9.71 -19.55
C ILE A 86 9.90 -8.89 -20.85
N SER A 87 9.32 -9.41 -21.92
CA SER A 87 9.24 -8.67 -23.19
C SER A 87 8.18 -7.57 -23.13
N ASN A 88 8.30 -6.54 -23.97
CA ASN A 88 7.30 -5.46 -24.04
C ASN A 88 5.88 -6.01 -24.30
N LYS A 89 5.75 -7.02 -25.15
CA LYS A 89 4.45 -7.66 -25.43
C LYS A 89 3.84 -8.35 -24.20
N GLN A 90 4.67 -8.96 -23.36
CA GLN A 90 4.21 -9.57 -22.10
C GLN A 90 3.80 -8.50 -21.07
N LEU A 91 4.55 -7.40 -20.99
CA LEU A 91 4.17 -6.24 -20.16
C LEU A 91 2.84 -5.64 -20.61
N GLU A 92 2.68 -5.38 -21.90
CA GLU A 92 1.42 -4.87 -22.48
C GLU A 92 0.25 -5.81 -22.20
N THR A 93 0.48 -7.13 -22.25
CA THR A 93 -0.54 -8.13 -21.93
C THR A 93 -0.96 -8.05 -20.46
N LEU A 94 0.00 -7.94 -19.52
CA LEU A 94 -0.31 -7.79 -18.09
C LEU A 94 -1.07 -6.50 -17.81
N GLU A 95 -0.62 -5.38 -18.38
CA GLU A 95 -1.27 -4.09 -18.21
C GLU A 95 -2.70 -4.10 -18.74
N PHE A 96 -2.91 -4.64 -19.95
CA PHE A 96 -4.24 -4.76 -20.53
C PHE A 96 -5.17 -5.61 -19.66
N LYS A 97 -4.71 -6.79 -19.23
CA LYS A 97 -5.52 -7.71 -18.41
C LYS A 97 -5.81 -7.16 -17.02
N ALA A 98 -4.87 -6.45 -16.41
CA ALA A 98 -5.11 -5.78 -15.14
C ALA A 98 -6.21 -4.72 -15.28
N ASN A 99 -6.12 -3.86 -16.31
CA ASN A 99 -7.13 -2.84 -16.56
C ASN A 99 -8.50 -3.42 -16.91
N GLU A 100 -8.54 -4.53 -17.67
CA GLU A 100 -9.79 -5.26 -17.96
C GLU A 100 -10.49 -5.71 -16.66
N ASN A 101 -9.76 -6.36 -15.74
CA ASN A 101 -10.30 -6.81 -14.45
C ASN A 101 -10.77 -5.63 -13.58
N ILE A 102 -10.06 -4.49 -13.60
CA ILE A 102 -10.45 -3.28 -12.88
C ILE A 102 -11.77 -2.72 -13.43
N VAL A 103 -11.93 -2.68 -14.76
CA VAL A 103 -13.16 -2.20 -15.41
C VAL A 103 -14.33 -3.15 -15.14
N GLU A 104 -14.07 -4.45 -15.12
CA GLU A 104 -15.08 -5.47 -14.77
C GLU A 104 -15.41 -5.49 -13.27
N ASN A 105 -14.60 -4.83 -12.44
CA ASN A 105 -14.76 -4.72 -10.99
C ASN A 105 -14.83 -6.09 -10.31
N LEU A 106 -13.85 -6.94 -10.63
CA LEU A 106 -13.66 -8.30 -10.10
C LEU A 106 -12.72 -8.34 -8.89
#